data_AF-A0A3C1YXK9-F1
#
_entry.id   AF-A0A3C1YXK9-F1
#
_cell.length_a   1.000
_cell.length_b   1.000
_cell.length_c   1.000
_cell.angle_alpha   90.00
_cell.angle_beta   90.00
_cell.angle_gamma   90.00
#
_symmetry.space_group_name_H-M   'P 1'
#
loop_
_entity.id
_entity.type
_entity.pdbx_description
1 polymer ?
#
loop_
_entity_poly.entity_id
_entity_poly.type
_entity_poly.pdbx_seq_one_letter_code
_entity_poly.pdbx_strand_id
1 'polypeptide(L)'
;MPAWEAMACSCNDRAWNRGPEDSDRSYVLVNEGAQAHEVVLVKLAPAAKAQDFIPAFESWAVEPPPGRPLGGIVGIERGARGLFSAQFDPGRYALICFFPDTRTGAPHFAQGMTWEFDVR
;
A
#
# COMPACT_ATOMS: atom_id res chain seq x y z
N MET A 1 -12.61 23.60 0.35
CA MET A 1 -12.10 22.23 0.57
C MET A 1 -10.94 22.32 1.55
N PRO A 2 -11.00 21.70 2.73
CA PRO A 2 -9.91 21.72 3.69
C PRO A 2 -8.63 21.07 3.14
N ALA A 3 -7.47 21.57 3.56
CA ALA A 3 -6.16 21.21 2.99
C ALA A 3 -5.81 19.71 3.06
N TRP A 4 -6.44 18.93 3.93
CA TRP A 4 -6.22 17.49 4.05
C TRP A 4 -6.88 16.66 2.94
N GLU A 5 -7.91 17.17 2.26
CA GLU A 5 -8.58 16.46 1.14
C GLU A 5 -7.66 16.35 -0.10
N ALA A 6 -6.74 17.31 -0.27
CA ALA A 6 -5.75 17.27 -1.34
C ALA A 6 -4.64 16.23 -1.09
N MET A 7 -4.41 15.81 0.17
CA MET A 7 -3.30 14.95 0.61
C MET A 7 -3.74 13.50 0.92
N ALA A 8 -4.95 13.12 0.52
CA ALA A 8 -5.57 11.86 0.93
C ALA A 8 -5.35 10.74 -0.11
N CYS A 9 -4.73 9.64 0.34
CA CYS A 9 -4.85 8.33 -0.28
C CYS A 9 -6.21 7.72 0.10
N SER A 10 -6.78 6.86 -0.74
CA SER A 10 -8.02 6.15 -0.42
C SER A 10 -8.03 4.75 -1.00
N CYS A 11 -8.77 3.84 -0.37
CA CYS A 11 -8.99 2.49 -0.85
C CYS A 11 -10.41 2.00 -0.56
N ASN A 12 -10.80 0.97 -1.29
CA ASN A 12 -11.95 0.13 -1.03
C ASN A 12 -11.49 -1.35 -0.95
N ASP A 13 -12.42 -2.27 -0.65
CA ASP A 13 -12.13 -3.70 -0.46
C ASP A 13 -11.49 -4.42 -1.67
N ARG A 14 -11.41 -3.77 -2.83
CA ARG A 14 -10.92 -4.32 -4.10
C ARG A 14 -9.77 -3.52 -4.70
N ALA A 15 -9.52 -2.29 -4.26
CA ALA A 15 -8.58 -1.41 -4.95
C ALA A 15 -8.13 -0.21 -4.10
N TRP A 16 -6.95 0.30 -4.43
CA TRP A 16 -6.57 1.67 -4.10
C TRP A 16 -7.27 2.62 -5.06
N ASN A 17 -8.07 3.54 -4.51
CA ASN A 17 -8.82 4.54 -5.26
C ASN A 17 -7.95 5.77 -5.59
N ARG A 18 -6.99 6.10 -4.70
CA ARG A 18 -6.02 7.19 -4.87
C ARG A 18 -4.71 6.88 -4.14
N GLY A 19 -3.59 7.03 -4.83
CA GLY A 19 -2.24 6.87 -4.28
C GLY A 19 -1.59 8.20 -3.84
N PRO A 20 -0.37 8.15 -3.29
CA PRO A 20 0.38 9.34 -2.90
C PRO A 20 0.87 10.14 -4.14
N GLU A 21 0.80 11.47 -4.08
CA GLU A 21 1.07 12.38 -5.21
C GLU A 21 2.36 13.22 -5.08
N ASP A 22 2.92 13.39 -3.87
CA ASP A 22 4.13 14.20 -3.60
C ASP A 22 5.17 13.39 -2.79
N SER A 23 6.45 13.81 -2.78
CA SER A 23 7.59 13.03 -2.29
C SER A 23 7.95 13.14 -0.79
N ASP A 24 7.30 14.01 -0.01
CA ASP A 24 7.74 14.30 1.38
C ASP A 24 6.57 14.70 2.33
N ARG A 25 5.64 13.77 2.62
CA ARG A 25 4.45 14.08 3.44
C ARG A 25 3.96 12.91 4.30
N SER A 26 3.17 13.25 5.33
CA SER A 26 2.22 12.34 5.94
C SER A 26 1.00 12.18 5.03
N TYR A 27 0.67 10.95 4.68
CA TYR A 27 -0.48 10.59 3.87
C TYR A 27 -1.62 10.16 4.78
N VAL A 28 -2.78 10.78 4.59
CA VAL A 28 -4.03 10.32 5.21
C VAL A 28 -4.60 9.24 4.31
N LEU A 29 -4.81 8.06 4.87
CA LEU A 29 -5.54 6.99 4.21
C LEU A 29 -6.95 6.91 4.79
N VAL A 30 -7.97 7.03 3.94
CA VAL A 30 -9.37 6.80 4.31
C VAL A 30 -9.78 5.40 3.87
N ASN A 31 -10.27 4.59 4.81
CA ASN A 31 -10.87 3.30 4.50
C ASN A 31 -12.36 3.47 4.20
N GLU A 32 -12.72 3.37 2.92
CA GLU A 32 -14.10 3.43 2.42
C GLU A 32 -14.73 2.03 2.27
N GLY A 33 -13.94 0.98 2.51
CA GLY A 33 -14.34 -0.42 2.48
C GLY A 33 -15.10 -0.89 3.72
N ALA A 34 -15.49 -2.16 3.73
CA ALA A 34 -16.20 -2.78 4.84
C ALA A 34 -15.27 -3.55 5.80
N GLN A 35 -14.04 -3.85 5.38
CA GLN A 35 -13.05 -4.61 6.16
C GLN A 35 -11.88 -3.72 6.58
N ALA A 36 -11.12 -4.16 7.58
CA ALA A 36 -9.88 -3.47 7.96
C ALA A 36 -8.85 -3.59 6.84
N HIS A 37 -8.07 -2.54 6.63
CA HIS A 37 -7.02 -2.50 5.60
C HIS A 37 -5.68 -2.07 6.18
N GLU A 38 -4.62 -2.38 5.44
CA GLU A 38 -3.27 -1.91 5.71
C GLU A 38 -2.59 -1.35 4.45
N VAL A 39 -1.50 -0.62 4.68
CA VAL A 39 -0.52 -0.22 3.69
C VAL A 39 0.79 -0.88 4.08
N VAL A 40 1.24 -1.85 3.29
CA VAL A 40 2.65 -2.21 3.20
C VAL A 40 3.24 -1.41 2.05
N LEU A 41 4.07 -0.41 2.39
CA LEU A 41 4.77 0.41 1.41
C LEU A 41 6.12 -0.23 1.06
N VAL A 42 6.37 -0.38 -0.24
CA VAL A 42 7.59 -0.98 -0.77
C VAL A 42 8.22 -0.07 -1.82
N LYS A 43 9.54 0.05 -1.80
CA LYS A 43 10.35 0.53 -2.92
C LYS A 43 10.74 -0.68 -3.78
N LEU A 44 10.20 -0.78 -4.99
CA LEU A 44 10.48 -1.89 -5.90
C LEU A 44 11.87 -1.77 -6.51
N ALA A 45 12.51 -2.92 -6.75
CA ALA A 45 13.74 -2.97 -7.54
C ALA A 45 13.46 -2.55 -9.00
N PRO A 46 14.48 -2.15 -9.78
CA PRO A 46 14.29 -1.81 -11.19
C PRO A 46 13.56 -2.93 -11.94
N ALA A 47 12.52 -2.56 -12.69
CA ALA A 47 11.62 -3.45 -13.44
C ALA A 47 10.76 -4.44 -12.62
N ALA A 48 10.96 -4.56 -11.31
CA ALA A 48 10.14 -5.43 -10.46
C ALA A 48 8.69 -4.93 -10.34
N LYS A 49 7.81 -5.86 -10.01
CA LYS A 49 6.38 -5.68 -9.74
C LYS A 49 6.04 -6.04 -8.31
N ALA A 50 4.92 -5.53 -7.81
CA ALA A 50 4.38 -5.90 -6.50
C ALA A 50 4.21 -7.43 -6.39
N GLN A 51 3.82 -8.08 -7.50
CA GLN A 51 3.65 -9.53 -7.57
C GLN A 51 4.97 -10.31 -7.41
N ASP A 52 6.11 -9.72 -7.79
CA ASP A 52 7.41 -10.33 -7.56
C ASP A 52 7.80 -10.24 -6.07
N PHE A 53 7.40 -9.15 -5.40
CA PHE A 53 7.70 -8.90 -3.99
C PHE A 53 6.87 -9.73 -3.01
N ILE A 54 5.59 -9.95 -3.29
CA ILE A 54 4.68 -10.72 -2.41
C ILE A 54 5.26 -12.05 -1.94
N PRO A 55 5.72 -12.97 -2.81
CA PRO A 55 6.28 -14.24 -2.36
C PRO A 55 7.58 -14.06 -1.56
N ALA A 56 8.41 -13.07 -1.92
CA ALA A 56 9.64 -12.77 -1.19
C ALA A 56 9.36 -12.27 0.23
N PHE A 57 8.28 -11.52 0.44
CA PHE A 57 7.86 -11.02 1.75
C PHE A 57 7.30 -12.11 2.65
N GLU A 58 6.52 -13.03 2.09
CA GLU A 58 5.91 -14.13 2.85
C GLU A 58 6.94 -15.20 3.24
N SER A 59 7.88 -15.53 2.36
CA SER A 59 8.79 -16.67 2.56
C SER A 59 10.24 -16.29 2.88
N TRP A 60 10.62 -15.02 2.73
CA TRP A 60 12.00 -14.54 2.85
C TRP A 60 13.01 -15.35 2.01
N ALA A 61 12.56 -15.96 0.91
CA ALA A 61 13.34 -16.97 0.16
C ALA A 61 13.91 -16.47 -1.17
N VAL A 62 13.70 -15.20 -1.52
CA VAL A 62 14.15 -14.60 -2.78
C VAL A 62 15.28 -13.61 -2.52
N GLU A 63 16.46 -13.88 -3.10
CA GLU A 63 17.65 -13.05 -2.96
C GLU A 63 18.27 -12.71 -4.35
N PRO A 64 18.53 -11.41 -4.65
CA PRO A 64 18.14 -10.25 -3.87
C PRO A 64 16.61 -10.07 -3.88
N PRO A 65 16.00 -9.50 -2.81
CA PRO A 65 14.57 -9.28 -2.78
C PRO A 65 14.17 -8.27 -3.86
N PRO A 66 13.04 -8.47 -4.57
CA PRO A 66 12.59 -7.61 -5.66
C PRO A 66 11.99 -6.27 -5.18
N GLY A 67 12.17 -5.94 -3.90
CA GLY A 67 11.79 -4.68 -3.29
C GLY A 67 12.28 -4.57 -1.86
N ARG A 68 12.26 -3.35 -1.33
CA ARG A 68 12.60 -3.05 0.07
C ARG A 68 11.37 -2.45 0.77
N PRO A 69 10.87 -3.06 1.86
CA PRO A 69 9.79 -2.48 2.63
C PRO A 69 10.26 -1.17 3.30
N LEU A 70 9.40 -0.16 3.28
CA LEU A 70 9.64 1.16 3.87
C LEU A 70 8.76 1.42 5.10
N GLY A 71 7.90 0.46 5.47
CA GLY A 71 6.92 0.57 6.54
C GLY A 71 5.52 0.76 5.98
N GLY A 72 4.74 1.64 6.61
CA GLY A 72 3.35 1.91 6.26
C GLY A 72 2.48 1.99 7.50
N ILE A 73 1.24 1.50 7.42
CA ILE A 73 0.26 1.54 8.50
C ILE A 73 -0.62 0.30 8.44
N VAL A 74 -1.01 -0.20 9.61
CA VAL A 74 -1.83 -1.41 9.74
C VAL A 74 -3.12 -1.10 10.50
N GLY A 75 -4.15 -1.94 10.33
CA GLY A 75 -5.35 -1.90 11.17
C GLY A 75 -6.22 -0.65 10.96
N ILE A 76 -6.38 -0.20 9.72
CA ILE A 76 -7.28 0.90 9.40
C ILE A 76 -8.69 0.35 9.32
N GLU A 77 -9.42 0.49 10.41
CA GLU A 77 -10.79 -0.02 10.56
C GLU A 77 -11.78 0.65 9.59
N ARG A 78 -12.96 0.03 9.45
CA ARG A 78 -14.06 0.52 8.61
C ARG A 78 -14.41 1.98 8.93
N GLY A 79 -14.34 2.85 7.91
CA GLY A 79 -14.65 4.28 8.03
C GLY A 79 -13.62 5.09 8.81
N ALA A 80 -12.54 4.47 9.27
CA ALA A 80 -11.46 5.14 9.96
C ALA A 80 -10.51 5.83 8.98
N ARG A 81 -9.65 6.68 9.54
CA ARG A 81 -8.54 7.31 8.84
C ARG A 81 -7.23 6.88 9.50
N GLY A 82 -6.29 6.42 8.69
CA GLY A 82 -4.92 6.15 9.09
C GLY A 82 -3.99 7.26 8.62
N LEU A 83 -2.88 7.46 9.32
CA LEU A 83 -1.80 8.33 8.86
C LEU A 83 -0.52 7.50 8.76
N PHE A 84 0.15 7.54 7.62
CA PHE A 84 1.52 7.04 7.50
C PHE A 84 2.41 8.12 6.88
N SER A 85 3.68 8.13 7.23
CA SER A 85 4.66 9.05 6.65
C SER A 85 5.69 8.25 5.88
N ALA A 86 6.08 8.77 4.71
CA ALA A 86 7.11 8.19 3.90
C ALA A 86 7.90 9.29 3.20
N GLN A 87 9.17 9.01 2.95
CA GLN A 87 10.03 9.82 2.08
C GLN A 87 10.30 9.00 0.82
N PHE A 88 10.15 9.64 -0.33
CA PHE A 88 10.28 8.99 -1.62
C PHE A 88 11.42 9.58 -2.43
N ASP A 89 12.55 8.88 -2.57
CA ASP A 89 13.47 9.19 -3.67
C ASP A 89 12.85 8.76 -5.01
N PRO A 90 13.33 9.29 -6.15
CA PRO A 90 12.92 8.80 -7.46
C PRO A 90 13.03 7.28 -7.57
N GLY A 91 12.03 6.66 -8.19
CA GLY A 91 11.94 5.20 -8.31
C GLY A 91 10.51 4.68 -8.35
N ARG A 92 10.38 3.35 -8.34
CA ARG A 92 9.09 2.65 -8.38
C ARG A 92 8.70 2.13 -7.01
N TYR A 93 7.41 2.24 -6.70
CA TYR A 93 6.86 1.87 -5.41
C TYR A 93 5.58 1.04 -5.56
N ALA A 94 5.24 0.32 -4.50
CA ALA A 94 3.99 -0.40 -4.38
C ALA A 94 3.36 -0.20 -2.99
N LEU A 95 2.03 -0.11 -2.95
CA LEU A 95 1.22 -0.30 -1.75
C LEU A 95 0.55 -1.67 -1.83
N ILE A 96 0.62 -2.47 -0.77
CA ILE A 96 0.09 -3.84 -0.74
C ILE A 96 -0.69 -4.05 0.57
N CYS A 97 -1.87 -4.69 0.51
CA CYS A 97 -2.63 -5.11 1.69
C CYS A 97 -2.60 -6.65 1.81
N PHE A 98 -2.02 -7.19 2.89
CA PHE A 98 -1.95 -8.62 3.16
C PHE A 98 -3.03 -9.12 4.10
N PHE A 99 -3.88 -8.23 4.63
CA PHE A 99 -4.98 -8.66 5.50
C PHE A 99 -5.89 -9.68 4.80
N PRO A 100 -6.34 -10.72 5.53
CA PRO A 100 -7.22 -11.72 4.97
C PRO A 100 -8.64 -11.18 4.84
N ASP A 101 -9.30 -11.54 3.74
CA ASP A 101 -10.74 -11.34 3.61
C ASP A 101 -11.49 -12.14 4.67
N THR A 102 -12.33 -11.46 5.45
CA THR A 102 -13.09 -12.03 6.57
C THR A 102 -14.06 -13.15 6.16
N ARG A 103 -14.41 -13.27 4.88
CA ARG A 103 -15.34 -14.29 4.37
C ARG A 103 -14.62 -15.44 3.69
N THR A 104 -13.56 -15.18 2.92
CA THR A 104 -12.86 -16.20 2.10
C THR A 104 -11.52 -16.63 2.67
N GLY A 105 -10.93 -15.84 3.58
CA GLY A 105 -9.58 -16.01 4.08
C GLY A 105 -8.48 -15.63 3.08
N ALA A 106 -8.83 -15.32 1.82
CA ALA A 106 -7.84 -14.93 0.83
C ALA A 106 -7.28 -13.53 1.14
N PRO A 107 -5.96 -13.31 1.01
CA PRO A 107 -5.38 -11.99 1.29
C PRO A 107 -5.90 -10.95 0.29
N HIS A 108 -6.09 -9.72 0.75
CA HIS A 108 -6.67 -8.66 -0.07
C HIS A 108 -5.86 -8.34 -1.33
N PHE A 109 -4.53 -8.48 -1.31
CA PHE A 109 -3.71 -8.33 -2.52
C PHE A 109 -4.15 -9.29 -3.64
N ALA A 110 -4.58 -10.50 -3.30
CA ALA A 110 -5.04 -11.50 -4.28
C ALA A 110 -6.39 -11.11 -4.90
N GLN A 111 -7.08 -10.13 -4.31
CA GLN A 111 -8.32 -9.55 -4.81
C GLN A 111 -8.12 -8.21 -5.53
N GLY A 112 -6.87 -7.76 -5.68
CA GLY A 112 -6.51 -6.54 -6.40
C GLY A 112 -6.05 -5.37 -5.53
N MET A 113 -5.89 -5.54 -4.20
CA MET A 113 -5.37 -4.47 -3.32
C MET A 113 -3.84 -4.33 -3.40
N THR A 114 -3.36 -4.08 -4.61
CA THR A 114 -2.02 -3.61 -4.91
C THR A 114 -2.11 -2.30 -5.68
N TRP A 115 -1.14 -1.41 -5.49
CA TRP A 115 -1.05 -0.17 -6.26
C TRP A 115 0.40 0.18 -6.54
N GLU A 116 0.78 0.18 -7.82
CA GLU A 116 2.12 0.56 -8.26
C GLU A 116 2.14 2.01 -8.75
N PHE A 117 3.21 2.74 -8.42
CA PHE A 117 3.41 4.12 -8.87
C PHE A 117 4.89 4.45 -9.01
N ASP A 118 5.21 5.40 -9.87
CA ASP A 118 6.57 5.92 -10.06
C ASP A 118 6.67 7.33 -9.45
N VAL A 119 7.74 7.58 -8.71
CA VAL A 119 8.13 8.91 -8.21
C VAL A 119 9.30 9.40 -9.06
N ARG A 120 9.23 10.67 -9.48
CA ARG A 120 10.21 11.32 -10.36
C ARG A 120 10.94 12.45 -9.66
#